data_AF-A0A5E7H0L9-F1
#
_entry.id   AF-A0A5E7H0L9-F1
#
_cell.length_a   1.000
_cell.length_b   1.000
_cell.length_c   1.000
_cell.angle_alpha   90.00
_cell.angle_beta   90.00
_cell.angle_gamma   90.00
#
_symmetry.space_group_name_H-M   'P 1'
#
loop_
_entity.id
_entity.type
_entity.pdbx_description
1 polymer ?
#
loop_
_entity_poly.entity_id
_entity_poly.type
_entity_poly.pdbx_seq_one_letter_code
_entity_poly.pdbx_strand_id
1 'polypeptide(L)'
;MFDPVNEPSFRLDVDGISDAFEVLAFTGREAISDPFVFDVDLLIDDPTLDLASLLYQPVSLHFGPAGHAIHGQLHELVQRDHGPTARLCRVRLGPKLACLSQRFSQRIFSACSVPQVLSQVLREHGIADKDRRFELSGDYPPRDFCTQYRESDLQFLQRLCAQERLNYHFEHHARGHCVVFGDGQAHFRLGELADFRVDSEQPAVRQFQLQGQRTTQSAEGRTDLATLRSGQLMSLSGHPIANWNHLWLLTHIEHQGSQDPLAPYSNRIRAIHWEAPLVSPHCATKPRMHSLQRAWVVNVEESRPDPSRPVAVQFDWLYQGEGAVPTHCWLPLATELGSATVSPLSEGAEVVVSFIEGDPDQPLITGFLHMPKAVEEAQAPRATDDCPPDEGLLRMLRSGEPLMLLCLLPGGGSFTPCAQVFCTCRAAMRFGRSGAA
;
A
#
# COMPACT_ATOMS: atom_id res chain seq x y z
N MET A 1 22.74 17.22 22.32
CA MET A 1 23.48 16.11 22.97
C MET A 1 23.03 16.07 24.42
N PHE A 2 22.22 15.07 24.80
CA PHE A 2 21.64 14.96 26.14
C PHE A 2 22.69 14.48 27.15
N ASP A 3 22.55 14.88 28.41
CA ASP A 3 23.36 14.45 29.55
C ASP A 3 23.07 12.96 29.83
N PRO A 4 24.06 12.05 29.95
CA PRO A 4 23.84 10.60 30.10
C PRO A 4 23.01 10.17 31.32
N VAL A 5 22.78 11.07 32.28
CA VAL A 5 21.93 10.82 33.47
C VAL A 5 20.45 11.16 33.21
N ASN A 6 20.15 11.87 32.13
CA ASN A 6 18.82 12.42 31.81
C ASN A 6 18.36 12.06 30.38
N GLU A 7 18.86 10.95 29.81
CA GLU A 7 18.31 10.47 28.54
C GLU A 7 16.85 10.02 28.76
N PRO A 8 15.88 10.58 28.00
CA PRO A 8 14.50 10.18 28.14
C PRO A 8 14.36 8.69 27.84
N SER A 9 13.55 8.00 28.65
CA SER A 9 13.28 6.56 28.54
C SER A 9 12.81 6.15 27.14
N PHE A 10 12.13 7.07 26.45
CA PHE A 10 11.67 6.96 25.08
C PHE A 10 12.02 8.21 24.30
N ARG A 11 12.51 8.04 23.08
CA ARG A 11 12.83 9.15 22.18
C ARG A 11 12.44 8.84 20.75
N LEU A 12 12.14 9.89 19.99
CA LEU A 12 11.87 9.80 18.56
C LEU A 12 12.92 10.61 17.80
N ASP A 13 13.73 9.92 17.01
CA ASP A 13 14.74 10.52 16.16
C ASP A 13 14.13 10.72 14.76
N VAL A 14 14.17 11.93 14.21
CA VAL A 14 13.64 12.25 12.87
C VAL A 14 14.80 12.59 11.93
N ASP A 15 14.83 11.95 10.77
CA ASP A 15 15.90 12.18 9.80
C ASP A 15 15.89 13.64 9.33
N GLY A 16 17.06 14.25 9.26
CA GLY A 16 17.21 15.69 8.96
C GLY A 16 17.03 16.65 10.15
N ILE A 17 16.64 16.17 11.34
CA ILE A 17 16.55 16.98 12.56
C ILE A 17 17.65 16.56 13.53
N SER A 18 18.39 17.54 14.06
CA SER A 18 19.56 17.29 14.91
C SER A 18 19.19 16.86 16.33
N ASP A 19 18.06 17.36 16.84
CA ASP A 19 17.59 17.08 18.19
C ASP A 19 16.45 16.05 18.16
N ALA A 20 16.57 15.03 19.01
CA ALA A 20 15.52 14.03 19.19
C ALA A 20 14.34 14.62 19.96
N PHE A 21 13.13 14.15 19.66
CA PHE A 21 11.93 14.53 20.40
C PHE A 21 11.74 13.62 21.61
N GLU A 22 11.40 14.23 22.75
CA GLU A 22 10.99 13.49 23.95
C GLU A 22 9.62 12.85 23.72
N VAL A 23 9.52 11.55 24.00
CA VAL A 23 8.29 10.77 23.86
C VAL A 23 7.65 10.63 25.24
N LEU A 24 6.45 11.18 25.42
CA LEU A 24 5.71 11.13 26.69
C LEU A 24 4.98 9.80 26.88
N ALA A 25 4.40 9.29 25.80
CA ALA A 25 3.70 8.02 25.77
C ALA A 25 3.57 7.52 24.34
N PHE A 26 3.40 6.21 24.17
CA PHE A 26 3.04 5.65 22.88
C PHE A 26 2.21 4.38 23.02
N THR A 27 1.41 4.12 22.00
CA THR A 27 0.76 2.84 21.77
C THR A 27 1.13 2.33 20.39
N GLY A 28 1.57 1.07 20.31
CA GLY A 28 2.01 0.46 19.06
C GLY A 28 1.28 -0.84 18.78
N ARG A 29 1.15 -1.18 17.49
CA ARG A 29 0.63 -2.46 17.04
C ARG A 29 1.49 -3.00 15.92
N GLU A 30 1.94 -4.23 16.08
CA GLU A 30 2.66 -5.00 15.07
C GLU A 30 1.93 -6.33 14.86
N ALA A 31 1.78 -6.78 13.61
CA ALA A 31 1.25 -8.10 13.32
C ALA A 31 1.79 -8.66 12.01
N ILE A 32 1.85 -9.99 11.91
CA ILE A 32 2.18 -10.64 10.65
C ILE A 32 1.07 -10.37 9.64
N SER A 33 1.48 -10.02 8.41
CA SER A 33 0.63 -9.67 7.29
C SER A 33 -0.21 -8.39 7.50
N ASP A 34 0.28 -7.48 8.34
CA ASP A 34 -0.34 -6.18 8.62
C ASP A 34 0.74 -5.08 8.76
N PRO A 35 0.58 -3.88 8.18
CA PRO A 35 1.47 -2.75 8.47
C PRO A 35 1.46 -2.39 9.96
N PHE A 36 2.63 -2.25 10.57
CA PHE A 36 2.70 -1.76 11.95
C PHE A 36 2.25 -0.30 12.06
N VAL A 37 1.76 0.09 13.23
CA VAL A 37 1.35 1.47 13.51
C VAL A 37 1.71 1.83 14.94
N PHE A 38 2.28 3.01 15.14
CA PHE A 38 2.58 3.57 16.45
C PHE A 38 1.99 4.98 16.55
N ASP A 39 1.09 5.17 17.51
CA ASP A 39 0.60 6.49 17.89
C ASP A 39 1.46 6.97 19.06
N VAL A 40 2.16 8.10 18.87
CA VAL A 40 3.19 8.61 19.78
C VAL A 40 2.84 10.03 20.20
N ASP A 41 2.84 10.28 21.51
CA ASP A 41 2.69 11.62 22.08
C ASP A 41 4.08 12.22 22.32
N LEU A 42 4.34 13.37 21.71
CA LEU A 42 5.62 14.06 21.68
C LEU A 42 5.53 15.45 22.31
N LEU A 43 6.62 15.86 22.93
CA LEU A 43 6.87 17.26 23.28
C LEU A 43 7.85 17.86 22.26
N ILE A 44 7.45 18.96 21.61
CA ILE A 44 8.29 19.70 20.67
C ILE A 44 8.60 21.07 21.26
N ASP A 45 9.84 21.27 21.68
CA ASP A 45 10.30 22.51 22.33
C ASP A 45 10.64 23.64 21.36
N ASP A 46 10.84 23.34 20.07
CA ASP A 46 11.04 24.36 19.05
C ASP A 46 9.67 24.85 18.52
N PRO A 47 9.21 26.07 18.83
CA PRO A 47 7.95 26.60 18.31
C PRO A 47 8.04 27.00 16.82
N THR A 48 9.26 27.16 16.28
CA THR A 48 9.51 27.62 14.91
C THR A 48 9.56 26.48 13.90
N LEU A 49 9.76 25.24 14.36
CA LEU A 49 9.80 24.06 13.51
C LEU A 49 8.49 23.91 12.70
N ASP A 50 8.64 23.81 11.38
CA ASP A 50 7.56 23.51 10.47
C ASP A 50 7.09 22.05 10.67
N LEU A 51 5.90 21.89 11.21
CA LEU A 51 5.33 20.56 11.46
C LEU A 51 4.97 19.85 10.15
N ALA A 52 4.67 20.58 9.08
CA ALA A 52 4.32 19.97 7.80
C ALA A 52 5.53 19.30 7.16
N SER A 53 6.74 19.84 7.34
CA SER A 53 7.97 19.24 6.81
C SER A 53 8.32 17.89 7.46
N LEU A 54 7.72 17.57 8.61
CA LEU A 54 7.90 16.28 9.29
C LEU A 54 7.12 15.14 8.63
N LEU A 55 6.06 15.45 7.88
CA LEU A 55 5.24 14.42 7.25
C LEU A 55 6.05 13.63 6.22
N TYR A 56 5.90 12.30 6.28
CA TYR A 56 6.59 11.28 5.49
C TYR A 56 8.11 11.22 5.66
N GLN A 57 8.68 11.95 6.62
CA GLN A 57 10.10 11.83 6.96
C GLN A 57 10.39 10.48 7.63
N PRO A 58 11.56 9.87 7.36
CA PRO A 58 12.02 8.70 8.09
C PRO A 58 12.21 9.01 9.57
N VAL A 59 11.77 8.10 10.43
CA VAL A 59 11.81 8.25 11.88
C VAL A 59 12.18 6.95 12.57
N SER A 60 12.89 7.06 13.69
CA SER A 60 13.24 5.93 14.55
C SER A 60 12.69 6.17 15.95
N LEU A 61 11.73 5.35 16.36
CA LEU A 61 11.22 5.33 17.74
C LEU A 61 12.08 4.39 18.58
N HIS A 62 12.77 4.95 19.55
CA HIS A 62 13.65 4.20 20.45
C HIS A 62 12.90 3.89 21.75
N PHE A 63 12.76 2.60 22.04
CA PHE A 63 12.27 2.10 23.32
C PHE A 63 12.93 0.76 23.64
N GLY A 64 13.31 0.57 24.90
CA GLY A 64 14.03 -0.63 25.35
C GLY A 64 15.55 -0.49 25.30
N PRO A 65 16.29 -1.61 25.24
CA PRO A 65 17.75 -1.61 25.28
C PRO A 65 18.37 -0.86 24.09
N ALA A 66 19.58 -0.32 24.30
CA ALA A 66 20.31 0.39 23.27
C ALA A 66 20.45 -0.44 21.99
N GLY A 67 20.14 0.18 20.84
CA GLY A 67 20.19 -0.47 19.52
C GLY A 67 18.85 -1.04 19.03
N HIS A 68 17.82 -1.11 19.88
CA HIS A 68 16.47 -1.49 19.45
C HIS A 68 15.63 -0.25 19.14
N ALA A 69 15.11 -0.18 17.92
CA ALA A 69 14.24 0.90 17.48
C ALA A 69 13.21 0.40 16.47
N ILE A 70 12.10 1.11 16.37
CA ILE A 70 11.11 0.96 15.30
C ILE A 70 11.36 2.06 14.28
N HIS A 71 11.95 1.67 13.15
CA HIS A 71 12.11 2.54 12.01
C HIS A 71 10.83 2.61 11.17
N GLY A 72 10.35 3.80 10.84
CA GLY A 72 9.14 4.05 10.05
C GLY A 72 9.15 5.41 9.37
N GLN A 73 7.97 5.89 8.99
CA GLN A 73 7.71 7.23 8.48
C GLN A 73 6.54 7.85 9.25
N LEU A 74 6.54 9.18 9.37
CA LEU A 74 5.42 9.91 9.97
C LEU A 74 4.28 10.06 8.96
N HIS A 75 3.14 9.43 9.20
CA HIS A 75 1.98 9.49 8.30
C HIS A 75 0.98 10.57 8.71
N GLU A 76 0.85 10.84 10.00
CA GLU A 76 -0.08 11.83 10.53
C GLU A 76 0.59 12.62 11.66
N LEU A 77 0.21 13.89 11.78
CA LEU A 77 0.64 14.76 12.87
C LEU A 77 -0.53 15.65 13.28
N VAL A 78 -0.84 15.64 14.58
CA VAL A 78 -1.91 16.44 15.18
C VAL A 78 -1.35 17.20 16.38
N GLN A 79 -1.33 18.52 16.30
CA GLN A 79 -1.01 19.37 17.44
C GLN A 79 -2.22 19.44 18.38
N ARG A 80 -2.04 19.02 19.64
CA ARG A 80 -3.09 19.00 20.67
C ARG A 80 -3.18 20.29 21.47
N ASP A 81 -2.04 20.93 21.72
CA ASP A 81 -1.98 22.14 22.54
C ASP A 81 -1.00 23.17 21.96
N HIS A 82 -1.28 24.44 22.23
CA HIS A 82 -0.46 25.59 21.89
C HIS A 82 0.12 26.18 23.17
N GLY A 83 1.06 25.47 23.78
CA GLY A 83 1.87 26.03 24.85
C GLY A 83 2.78 27.16 24.32
N PRO A 84 3.11 28.17 25.14
CA PRO A 84 3.97 29.28 24.72
C PRO A 84 5.43 28.86 24.47
N THR A 85 5.87 27.73 25.03
CA THR A 85 7.26 27.26 24.96
C THR A 85 7.41 25.87 24.36
N ALA A 86 6.37 25.03 24.42
CA ALA A 86 6.40 23.68 23.88
C ALA A 86 5.05 23.32 23.28
N ARG A 87 5.08 22.54 22.20
CA ARG A 87 3.90 22.04 21.49
C ARG A 87 3.70 20.57 21.83
N LEU A 88 2.52 20.24 22.36
CA LEU A 88 2.13 18.85 22.55
C LEU A 88 1.55 18.33 21.24
N CYS A 89 2.19 17.32 20.66
CA CYS A 89 1.80 16.74 19.39
C CYS A 89 1.53 15.25 19.54
N ARG A 90 0.53 14.74 18.82
CA ARG A 90 0.37 13.31 18.57
C ARG A 90 0.77 13.02 17.14
N VAL A 91 1.67 12.07 16.94
CA VAL A 91 2.08 11.62 15.61
C VAL A 91 1.72 10.16 15.40
N ARG A 92 1.48 9.79 14.14
CA ARG A 92 1.32 8.41 13.72
C ARG A 92 2.50 7.99 12.88
N LEU A 93 3.21 6.98 13.36
CA LEU A 93 4.34 6.34 12.69
C LEU A 93 3.87 5.02 12.07
N GLY A 94 4.33 4.72 10.86
CA GLY A 94 4.09 3.43 10.20
C GLY A 94 5.13 3.11 9.13
N PRO A 95 5.08 1.94 8.47
CA PRO A 95 5.99 1.60 7.39
C PRO A 95 5.59 2.30 6.10
N LYS A 96 6.55 2.43 5.18
CA LYS A 96 6.28 2.92 3.82
C LYS A 96 5.20 2.08 3.11
N LEU A 97 5.12 0.78 3.45
CA LEU A 97 4.08 -0.13 2.95
C LEU A 97 2.65 0.36 3.22
N ALA A 98 2.41 1.08 4.33
CA ALA A 98 1.07 1.55 4.67
C ALA A 98 0.54 2.60 3.65
N CYS A 99 1.43 3.32 2.96
CA CYS A 99 1.05 4.30 1.93
C CYS A 99 0.34 3.65 0.73
N LEU A 100 0.51 2.35 0.50
CA LEU A 100 -0.22 1.61 -0.53
C LEU A 100 -1.75 1.60 -0.31
N SER A 101 -2.22 1.91 0.91
CA SER A 101 -3.65 2.06 1.20
C SER A 101 -4.26 3.33 0.58
N GLN A 102 -3.44 4.33 0.24
CA GLN A 102 -3.89 5.64 -0.24
C GLN A 102 -4.10 5.66 -1.76
N ARG A 103 -3.49 4.73 -2.50
CA ARG A 103 -3.60 4.65 -3.97
C ARG A 103 -4.59 3.56 -4.37
N PHE A 104 -5.65 3.96 -5.07
CA PHE A 104 -6.60 3.06 -5.73
C PHE A 104 -6.30 3.02 -7.23
N SER A 105 -6.18 1.82 -7.77
CA SER A 105 -5.79 1.61 -9.17
C SER A 105 -6.73 0.60 -9.85
N GLN A 106 -6.77 0.65 -11.17
CA GLN A 106 -7.36 -0.39 -12.02
C GLN A 106 -6.33 -0.79 -13.07
N ARG A 107 -5.83 -2.04 -12.99
CA ARG A 107 -4.75 -2.50 -13.86
C ARG A 107 -4.79 -4.01 -14.05
N ILE A 108 -4.22 -4.45 -15.17
CA ILE A 108 -4.06 -5.86 -15.52
C ILE A 108 -2.57 -6.17 -15.63
N PHE A 109 -2.13 -7.21 -14.93
CA PHE A 109 -0.82 -7.80 -15.08
C PHE A 109 -0.97 -9.09 -15.88
N SER A 110 -0.24 -9.20 -16.99
CA SER A 110 -0.28 -10.37 -17.87
C SER A 110 1.05 -11.09 -17.87
N ALA A 111 1.00 -12.43 -17.94
CA ALA A 111 2.18 -13.30 -17.96
C ALA A 111 3.18 -13.02 -16.80
N CYS A 112 2.67 -12.65 -15.62
CA CYS A 112 3.46 -12.34 -14.44
C CYS A 112 3.13 -13.32 -13.30
N SER A 113 4.15 -13.79 -12.59
CA SER A 113 3.95 -14.52 -11.33
C SER A 113 3.57 -13.57 -10.20
N VAL A 114 2.95 -14.10 -9.13
CA VAL A 114 2.57 -13.26 -7.98
C VAL A 114 3.77 -12.50 -7.37
N PRO A 115 4.94 -13.12 -7.12
CA PRO A 115 6.10 -12.38 -6.62
C PRO A 115 6.59 -11.25 -7.56
N GLN A 116 6.45 -11.43 -8.88
CA GLN A 116 6.76 -10.39 -9.87
C GLN A 116 5.78 -9.22 -9.77
N VAL A 117 4.48 -9.53 -9.69
CA VAL A 117 3.42 -8.51 -9.49
C VAL A 117 3.67 -7.75 -8.19
N LEU A 118 3.89 -8.44 -7.07
CA LEU A 118 4.20 -7.82 -5.78
C LEU A 118 5.45 -6.92 -5.87
N SER A 119 6.51 -7.40 -6.53
CA SER A 119 7.75 -6.64 -6.73
C SER A 119 7.53 -5.36 -7.54
N GLN A 120 6.67 -5.41 -8.56
CA GLN A 120 6.32 -4.23 -9.35
C GLN A 120 5.52 -3.22 -8.53
N VAL A 121 4.46 -3.66 -7.85
CA VAL A 121 3.62 -2.79 -7.01
C VAL A 121 4.46 -2.09 -5.93
N LEU A 122 5.33 -2.83 -5.24
CA LEU A 122 6.22 -2.27 -4.22
C LEU A 122 7.20 -1.24 -4.80
N ARG A 123 7.77 -1.52 -5.99
CA ARG A 123 8.73 -0.62 -6.64
C ARG A 123 8.10 0.71 -7.03
N GLU A 124 6.84 0.72 -7.47
CA GLU A 124 6.10 1.95 -7.79
C GLU A 124 5.93 2.88 -6.57
N HIS A 125 5.90 2.30 -5.37
CA HIS A 125 5.90 3.06 -4.10
C HIS A 125 7.32 3.29 -3.56
N GLY A 126 8.35 3.05 -4.37
CA GLY A 126 9.75 3.21 -3.99
C GLY A 126 10.20 2.24 -2.89
N ILE A 127 9.57 1.08 -2.75
CA ILE A 127 10.02 -0.01 -1.87
C ILE A 127 10.78 -1.01 -2.74
N ALA A 128 12.11 -0.90 -2.75
CA ALA A 128 12.98 -1.66 -3.63
C ALA A 128 14.24 -2.15 -2.90
N ASP A 129 14.89 -3.16 -3.48
CA ASP A 129 16.19 -3.71 -3.05
C ASP A 129 16.25 -3.98 -1.54
N LYS A 130 16.99 -3.15 -0.78
CA LYS A 130 17.20 -3.31 0.67
C LYS A 130 15.92 -3.22 1.52
N ASP A 131 14.87 -2.57 1.01
CA ASP A 131 13.64 -2.33 1.76
C ASP A 131 12.64 -3.49 1.63
N ARG A 132 12.94 -4.51 0.81
CA ARG A 132 12.12 -5.73 0.69
C ARG A 132 12.96 -7.00 0.54
N ARG A 133 12.46 -8.12 1.07
CA ARG A 133 13.06 -9.45 0.87
C ARG A 133 11.98 -10.47 0.57
N PHE A 134 12.26 -11.37 -0.38
CA PHE A 134 11.40 -12.51 -0.68
C PHE A 134 12.15 -13.79 -0.29
N GLU A 135 11.65 -14.49 0.72
CA GLU A 135 12.14 -15.78 1.20
C GLU A 135 11.13 -16.85 0.83
N LEU A 136 11.11 -17.17 -0.46
CA LEU A 136 10.13 -18.06 -1.07
C LEU A 136 10.79 -19.39 -1.42
N SER A 137 10.07 -20.47 -1.13
CA SER A 137 10.48 -21.86 -1.42
C SER A 137 9.54 -22.55 -2.41
N GLY A 138 8.33 -22.03 -2.60
CA GLY A 138 7.33 -22.53 -3.52
C GLY A 138 7.58 -22.16 -4.98
N ASP A 139 6.85 -22.84 -5.86
CA ASP A 139 6.77 -22.50 -7.29
C ASP A 139 5.62 -21.52 -7.54
N TYR A 140 5.88 -20.47 -8.31
CA TYR A 140 4.94 -19.39 -8.61
C TYR A 140 4.82 -19.23 -10.12
N PRO A 141 3.97 -20.04 -10.79
CA PRO A 141 3.82 -19.96 -12.22
C PRO A 141 3.26 -18.58 -12.64
N PRO A 142 3.69 -18.04 -13.79
CA PRO A 142 3.09 -16.84 -14.35
C PRO A 142 1.59 -17.02 -14.57
N ARG A 143 0.81 -16.02 -14.15
CA ARG A 143 -0.64 -15.98 -14.39
C ARG A 143 -0.91 -15.33 -15.74
N ASP A 144 -1.91 -15.84 -16.44
CA ASP A 144 -2.40 -15.24 -17.69
C ASP A 144 -2.90 -13.81 -17.47
N PHE A 145 -3.74 -13.65 -16.45
CA PHE A 145 -4.25 -12.38 -15.98
C PHE A 145 -4.24 -12.33 -14.46
N CYS A 146 -3.81 -11.18 -13.95
CA CYS A 146 -3.96 -10.80 -12.57
C CYS A 146 -4.42 -9.34 -12.56
N THR A 147 -5.68 -9.11 -12.21
CA THR A 147 -6.33 -7.81 -12.31
C THR A 147 -6.48 -7.22 -10.91
N GLN A 148 -6.04 -5.97 -10.76
CA GLN A 148 -6.42 -5.11 -9.64
C GLN A 148 -7.65 -4.32 -10.04
N TYR A 149 -8.75 -4.45 -9.30
CA TYR A 149 -10.01 -3.79 -9.65
C TYR A 149 -10.69 -3.16 -8.43
N ARG A 150 -10.79 -1.82 -8.42
CA ARG A 150 -11.48 -1.04 -7.38
C ARG A 150 -11.01 -1.36 -5.96
N GLU A 151 -9.74 -1.65 -5.82
CA GLU A 151 -9.08 -1.93 -4.55
C GLU A 151 -7.80 -1.08 -4.46
N SER A 152 -7.40 -0.74 -3.24
CA SER A 152 -6.11 -0.08 -3.01
C SER A 152 -4.95 -1.01 -3.33
N ASP A 153 -3.77 -0.45 -3.58
CA ASP A 153 -2.56 -1.26 -3.81
C ASP A 153 -2.24 -2.17 -2.61
N LEU A 154 -2.57 -1.73 -1.38
CA LEU A 154 -2.39 -2.55 -0.17
C LEU A 154 -3.38 -3.71 -0.13
N GLN A 155 -4.65 -3.47 -0.43
CA GLN A 155 -5.67 -4.52 -0.48
C GLN A 155 -5.34 -5.55 -1.56
N PHE A 156 -4.88 -5.09 -2.74
CA PHE A 156 -4.42 -5.94 -3.81
C PHE A 156 -3.25 -6.83 -3.38
N LEU A 157 -2.23 -6.24 -2.76
CA LEU A 157 -1.07 -6.95 -2.22
C LEU A 157 -1.49 -8.00 -1.20
N GLN A 158 -2.31 -7.63 -0.20
CA GLN A 158 -2.78 -8.53 0.84
C GLN A 158 -3.62 -9.68 0.27
N ARG A 159 -4.48 -9.40 -0.73
CA ARG A 159 -5.26 -10.41 -1.44
C ARG A 159 -4.37 -11.43 -2.15
N LEU A 160 -3.36 -10.97 -2.89
CA LEU A 160 -2.43 -11.85 -3.59
C LEU A 160 -1.61 -12.69 -2.61
N CYS A 161 -1.14 -12.07 -1.52
CA CYS A 161 -0.46 -12.81 -0.45
C CYS A 161 -1.36 -13.90 0.13
N ALA A 162 -2.63 -13.60 0.44
CA ALA A 162 -3.56 -14.59 0.97
C ALA A 162 -3.84 -15.75 -0.01
N GLN A 163 -3.99 -15.46 -1.31
CA GLN A 163 -4.20 -16.49 -2.34
C GLN A 163 -3.03 -17.48 -2.44
N GLU A 164 -1.80 -16.96 -2.35
CA GLU A 164 -0.56 -17.74 -2.44
C GLU A 164 -0.04 -18.20 -1.07
N ARG A 165 -0.79 -17.97 0.02
CA ARG A 165 -0.38 -18.25 1.41
C ARG A 165 0.94 -17.59 1.81
N LEU A 166 1.26 -16.47 1.18
CA LEU A 166 2.36 -15.62 1.59
C LEU A 166 1.98 -14.84 2.86
N ASN A 167 2.96 -14.69 3.72
CA ASN A 167 2.92 -13.80 4.86
C ASN A 167 4.03 -12.76 4.76
N TYR A 168 3.88 -11.64 5.46
CA TYR A 168 4.94 -10.66 5.56
C TYR A 168 5.10 -10.09 6.96
N HIS A 169 6.30 -9.70 7.32
CA HIS A 169 6.62 -9.01 8.58
C HIS A 169 7.71 -7.97 8.34
N PHE A 170 8.08 -7.21 9.37
CA PHE A 170 9.04 -6.12 9.26
C PHE A 170 10.28 -6.39 10.10
N GLU A 171 11.46 -6.27 9.47
CA GLU A 171 12.75 -6.28 10.15
C GLU A 171 13.28 -4.84 10.23
N HIS A 172 13.50 -4.35 11.44
CA HIS A 172 14.02 -3.00 11.67
C HIS A 172 15.54 -3.02 11.83
N HIS A 173 16.18 -2.03 11.22
CA HIS A 173 17.62 -1.77 11.26
C HIS A 173 17.83 -0.32 11.69
N ALA A 174 19.06 0.05 12.07
CA ALA A 174 19.38 1.38 12.60
C ALA A 174 19.02 2.56 11.67
N ARG A 175 18.88 2.33 10.35
CA ARG A 175 18.57 3.36 9.34
C ARG A 175 17.51 2.94 8.32
N GLY A 176 16.67 1.97 8.67
CA GLY A 176 15.73 1.40 7.70
C GLY A 176 14.86 0.29 8.27
N HIS A 177 13.78 -0.04 7.57
CA HIS A 177 13.04 -1.28 7.80
C HIS A 177 12.92 -2.04 6.48
N CYS A 178 12.90 -3.36 6.57
CA CYS A 178 12.74 -4.26 5.43
C CYS A 178 11.43 -5.04 5.60
N VAL A 179 10.58 -5.04 4.58
CA VAL A 179 9.42 -5.95 4.55
C VAL A 179 9.86 -7.31 4.00
N VAL A 180 9.68 -8.36 4.80
CA VAL A 180 10.09 -9.73 4.46
C VAL A 180 8.86 -10.54 4.13
N PHE A 181 8.75 -11.02 2.89
CA PHE A 181 7.70 -11.93 2.44
C PHE A 181 8.21 -13.36 2.52
N GLY A 182 7.40 -14.27 3.04
CA GLY A 182 7.71 -15.70 3.10
C GLY A 182 6.49 -16.58 2.87
N ASP A 183 6.74 -17.82 2.44
CA ASP A 183 5.70 -18.82 2.13
C ASP A 183 5.72 -20.04 3.07
N GLY A 184 6.62 -20.02 4.04
CA GLY A 184 6.80 -21.09 5.01
C GLY A 184 7.00 -20.56 6.41
N GLN A 185 7.67 -21.36 7.21
CA GLN A 185 7.91 -21.17 8.63
C GLN A 185 9.41 -20.91 8.90
N ALA A 186 10.27 -21.24 7.93
CA ALA A 186 11.72 -21.30 8.06
C ALA A 186 12.43 -19.93 7.96
N HIS A 187 11.75 -18.91 7.44
CA HIS A 187 12.28 -17.55 7.31
C HIS A 187 12.18 -16.73 8.62
N PHE A 188 11.38 -17.18 9.59
CA PHE A 188 11.24 -16.50 10.87
C PHE A 188 12.50 -16.65 11.71
N ARG A 189 13.01 -15.52 12.21
CA ARG A 189 14.24 -15.52 13.02
C ARG A 189 13.96 -15.92 14.46
N LEU A 190 14.92 -16.64 15.04
CA LEU A 190 14.94 -16.91 16.47
C LEU A 190 15.25 -15.63 17.24
N GLY A 191 14.39 -15.30 18.19
CA GLY A 191 14.56 -14.21 19.12
C GLY A 191 15.26 -14.60 20.41
N GLU A 192 15.28 -13.65 21.34
CA GLU A 192 15.84 -13.86 22.67
C GLU A 192 14.98 -14.84 23.48
N LEU A 193 15.64 -15.51 24.43
CA LEU A 193 14.97 -16.40 25.38
C LEU A 193 14.05 -15.57 26.29
N ALA A 194 12.78 -15.96 26.36
CA ALA A 194 11.76 -15.28 27.14
C ALA A 194 11.43 -16.10 28.40
N ASP A 195 12.00 -15.68 29.53
CA ASP A 195 11.70 -16.30 30.81
C ASP A 195 10.31 -15.89 31.33
N PHE A 196 9.55 -16.87 31.80
CA PHE A 196 8.30 -16.65 32.52
C PHE A 196 8.57 -16.39 34.00
N ARG A 197 8.24 -15.18 34.46
CA ARG A 197 8.34 -14.76 35.86
C ARG A 197 7.19 -13.82 36.20
N VAL A 198 6.36 -14.21 37.16
CA VAL A 198 5.22 -13.40 37.60
C VAL A 198 5.72 -12.15 38.33
N ASP A 199 6.57 -12.34 39.34
CA ASP A 199 7.10 -11.25 40.17
C ASP A 199 8.63 -11.19 40.02
N SER A 200 9.12 -10.16 39.32
CA SER A 200 10.55 -9.95 39.05
C SER A 200 10.79 -8.51 38.62
N GLU A 201 11.88 -7.91 39.11
CA GLU A 201 12.35 -6.59 38.67
C GLU A 201 12.90 -6.62 37.23
N GLN A 202 13.39 -7.78 36.77
CA GLN A 202 13.87 -7.94 35.39
C GLN A 202 12.71 -8.13 34.41
N PRO A 203 12.80 -7.58 33.19
CA PRO A 203 11.84 -7.80 32.12
C PRO A 203 11.63 -9.29 31.83
N ALA A 204 10.37 -9.71 31.79
CA ALA A 204 10.00 -11.12 31.65
C ALA A 204 8.60 -11.26 31.03
N VAL A 205 8.24 -12.51 30.70
CA VAL A 205 6.86 -12.88 30.42
C VAL A 205 6.12 -12.99 31.76
N ARG A 206 5.12 -12.12 31.97
CA ARG A 206 4.36 -12.02 33.22
C ARG A 206 3.16 -12.94 33.25
N GLN A 207 2.49 -13.05 32.10
CA GLN A 207 1.31 -13.87 31.91
C GLN A 207 1.39 -14.54 30.56
N PHE A 208 1.01 -15.81 30.49
CA PHE A 208 0.95 -16.57 29.25
C PHE A 208 -0.15 -17.61 29.38
N GLN A 209 -1.08 -17.67 28.44
CA GLN A 209 -2.24 -18.56 28.50
C GLN A 209 -2.63 -19.01 27.09
N LEU A 210 -3.00 -20.28 26.94
CA LEU A 210 -3.58 -20.77 25.69
C LEU A 210 -5.03 -20.30 25.54
N GLN A 211 -5.34 -19.77 24.36
CA GLN A 211 -6.69 -19.50 23.87
C GLN A 211 -6.95 -20.30 22.59
N GLY A 212 -8.09 -21.00 22.54
CA GLY A 212 -8.55 -21.64 21.31
C GLY A 212 -9.46 -22.85 21.52
N GLN A 213 -10.38 -23.07 20.57
CA GLN A 213 -11.14 -24.30 20.42
C GLN A 213 -10.46 -25.20 19.38
N ARG A 214 -10.25 -26.48 19.71
CA ARG A 214 -9.86 -27.69 18.94
C ARG A 214 -8.98 -27.63 17.66
N THR A 215 -8.94 -26.59 16.84
CA THR A 215 -8.24 -26.57 15.54
C THR A 215 -7.11 -25.55 15.41
N THR A 216 -7.09 -24.48 16.20
CA THR A 216 -5.97 -23.52 16.25
C THR A 216 -5.67 -23.17 17.71
N GLN A 217 -4.52 -23.63 18.22
CA GLN A 217 -4.03 -23.26 19.54
C GLN A 217 -3.25 -21.96 19.42
N SER A 218 -3.87 -20.86 19.81
CA SER A 218 -3.19 -19.58 19.99
C SER A 218 -2.85 -19.39 21.47
N ALA A 219 -1.84 -18.59 21.76
CA ALA A 219 -1.50 -18.17 23.10
C ALA A 219 -1.62 -16.65 23.19
N GLU A 220 -2.13 -16.15 24.31
CA GLU A 220 -2.07 -14.74 24.67
C GLU A 220 -1.15 -14.56 25.88
N GLY A 221 -0.38 -13.48 25.89
CA GLY A 221 0.51 -13.18 27.00
C GLY A 221 0.70 -11.69 27.25
N ARG A 222 1.19 -11.37 28.44
CA ARG A 222 1.67 -10.04 28.82
C ARG A 222 3.15 -10.11 29.16
N THR A 223 3.94 -9.20 28.62
CA THR A 223 5.40 -9.18 28.84
C THR A 223 5.90 -7.75 29.00
N ASP A 224 7.10 -7.61 29.55
CA ASP A 224 7.82 -6.34 29.61
C ASP A 224 9.03 -6.33 28.65
N LEU A 225 9.12 -7.33 27.76
CA LEU A 225 10.23 -7.49 26.84
C LEU A 225 10.06 -6.55 25.65
N ALA A 226 10.81 -5.44 25.66
CA ALA A 226 10.79 -4.44 24.60
C ALA A 226 11.43 -4.90 23.28
N THR A 227 12.19 -6.01 23.29
CA THR A 227 12.90 -6.56 22.14
C THR A 227 12.04 -7.45 21.24
N LEU A 228 10.86 -7.88 21.72
CA LEU A 228 9.96 -8.75 20.95
C LEU A 228 9.37 -8.03 19.72
N ARG A 229 9.30 -8.74 18.59
CA ARG A 229 8.72 -8.26 17.33
C ARG A 229 7.77 -9.28 16.70
N SER A 230 6.78 -8.79 15.95
CA SER A 230 5.94 -9.68 15.14
C SER A 230 6.77 -10.38 14.06
N GLY A 231 6.50 -11.67 13.78
CA GLY A 231 7.32 -12.48 12.87
C GLY A 231 8.61 -13.04 13.49
N GLN A 232 8.76 -12.98 14.81
CA GLN A 232 9.89 -13.56 15.53
C GLN A 232 9.49 -14.86 16.26
N LEU A 233 10.41 -15.83 16.32
CA LEU A 233 10.26 -17.02 17.16
C LEU A 233 10.75 -16.72 18.57
N MET A 234 9.87 -16.81 19.55
CA MET A 234 10.16 -16.61 20.96
C MET A 234 10.28 -17.95 21.68
N SER A 235 11.40 -18.21 22.33
CA SER A 235 11.58 -19.40 23.17
C SER A 235 11.06 -19.11 24.58
N LEU A 236 9.94 -19.73 24.97
CA LEU A 236 9.41 -19.60 26.33
C LEU A 236 10.09 -20.60 27.29
N SER A 237 10.52 -20.13 28.45
CA SER A 237 11.13 -20.93 29.52
C SER A 237 10.56 -20.58 30.89
N GLY A 238 10.68 -21.50 31.86
CA GLY A 238 10.27 -21.25 33.26
C GLY A 238 8.76 -21.22 33.53
N HIS A 239 7.91 -21.49 32.53
CA HIS A 239 6.48 -21.57 32.73
C HIS A 239 6.10 -22.84 33.54
N PRO A 240 5.19 -22.76 34.54
CA PRO A 240 4.81 -23.90 35.38
C PRO A 240 4.25 -25.11 34.60
N ILE A 241 3.62 -24.84 33.46
CA ILE A 241 3.15 -25.87 32.53
C ILE A 241 4.28 -26.20 31.57
N ALA A 242 4.94 -27.35 31.80
CA ALA A 242 6.12 -27.79 31.05
C ALA A 242 5.90 -27.80 29.53
N ASN A 243 4.71 -28.22 29.08
CA ASN A 243 4.35 -28.31 27.66
C ASN A 243 4.25 -26.96 26.94
N TRP A 244 4.36 -25.82 27.64
CA TRP A 244 4.36 -24.50 27.00
C TRP A 244 5.78 -23.95 26.82
N ASN A 245 6.78 -24.58 27.45
CA ASN A 245 8.18 -24.17 27.38
C ASN A 245 8.83 -24.65 26.07
N HIS A 246 8.42 -24.05 24.96
CA HIS A 246 8.93 -24.33 23.62
C HIS A 246 8.91 -23.04 22.77
N LEU A 247 9.18 -23.18 21.47
CA LEU A 247 9.16 -22.08 20.52
C LEU A 247 7.72 -21.66 20.17
N TRP A 248 7.48 -20.36 20.20
CA TRP A 248 6.22 -19.71 19.85
C TRP A 248 6.48 -18.68 18.75
N LEU A 249 5.70 -18.70 17.67
CA LEU A 249 5.75 -17.64 16.65
C LEU A 249 4.88 -16.47 17.10
N LEU A 250 5.48 -15.29 17.27
CA LEU A 250 4.76 -14.08 17.62
C LEU A 250 4.00 -13.53 16.41
N THR A 251 2.68 -13.63 16.43
CA THR A 251 1.82 -13.20 15.32
C THR A 251 1.33 -11.78 15.47
N HIS A 252 1.22 -11.28 16.71
CA HIS A 252 0.70 -9.95 17.04
C HIS A 252 1.32 -9.43 18.33
N ILE A 253 1.65 -8.14 18.37
CA ILE A 253 2.16 -7.44 19.55
C ILE A 253 1.49 -6.08 19.66
N GLU A 254 0.98 -5.76 20.85
CA GLU A 254 0.50 -4.43 21.23
C GLU A 254 1.46 -3.85 22.25
N HIS A 255 2.11 -2.75 21.89
CA HIS A 255 3.07 -2.05 22.73
C HIS A 255 2.40 -0.91 23.47
N GLN A 256 2.79 -0.71 24.72
CA GLN A 256 2.38 0.43 25.52
C GLN A 256 3.58 0.98 26.29
N GLY A 257 3.91 2.25 26.06
CA GLY A 257 4.96 2.96 26.78
C GLY A 257 4.44 4.25 27.39
N SER A 258 4.91 4.59 28.59
CA SER A 258 4.59 5.83 29.29
C SER A 258 5.71 6.25 30.24
N GLN A 259 5.74 7.53 30.64
CA GLN A 259 6.69 8.02 31.66
C GLN A 259 6.41 7.52 33.09
N ASP A 260 5.59 6.47 33.29
CA ASP A 260 5.40 5.85 34.60
C ASP A 260 6.68 5.11 35.03
N PRO A 261 7.36 5.54 36.12
CA PRO A 261 8.60 4.91 36.56
C PRO A 261 8.42 3.47 37.06
N LEU A 262 7.20 3.06 37.44
CA LEU A 262 6.93 1.70 37.94
C LEU A 262 6.74 0.68 36.82
N ALA A 263 6.20 1.13 35.68
CA ALA A 263 5.93 0.29 34.53
C ALA A 263 6.12 1.11 33.25
N PRO A 264 7.36 1.48 32.91
CA PRO A 264 7.62 2.38 31.79
C PRO A 264 7.16 1.76 30.47
N TYR A 265 7.23 0.44 30.35
CA TYR A 265 6.83 -0.30 29.17
C TYR A 265 6.15 -1.62 29.52
N SER A 266 5.12 -1.97 28.75
CA SER A 266 4.54 -3.31 28.72
C SER A 266 4.02 -3.64 27.32
N ASN A 267 3.84 -4.93 27.03
CA ASN A 267 3.18 -5.35 25.81
C ASN A 267 2.22 -6.53 26.04
N ARG A 268 1.29 -6.67 25.09
CA ARG A 268 0.44 -7.85 24.94
C ARG A 268 0.83 -8.58 23.68
N ILE A 269 1.03 -9.88 23.77
CA ILE A 269 1.44 -10.72 22.66
C ILE A 269 0.36 -11.73 22.32
N ARG A 270 0.23 -12.05 21.03
CA ARG A 270 -0.40 -13.27 20.57
C ARG A 270 0.62 -14.11 19.84
N ALA A 271 0.57 -15.41 20.09
CA ALA A 271 1.48 -16.35 19.49
C ALA A 271 0.79 -17.63 19.07
N ILE A 272 1.39 -18.37 18.14
CA ILE A 272 0.98 -19.71 17.77
C ILE A 272 2.16 -20.67 17.95
N HIS A 273 1.88 -21.97 18.06
CA HIS A 273 2.95 -22.97 18.04
C HIS A 273 3.80 -22.79 16.78
N TRP A 274 5.12 -22.90 16.90
CA TRP A 274 6.04 -22.59 15.80
C TRP A 274 5.87 -23.47 14.54
N GLU A 275 5.21 -24.63 14.63
CA GLU A 275 4.87 -25.46 13.46
C GLU A 275 3.43 -25.25 12.97
N ALA A 276 2.60 -24.50 13.70
CA ALA A 276 1.21 -24.30 13.33
C ALA A 276 1.10 -23.49 12.03
N PRO A 277 0.15 -23.80 11.13
CA PRO A 277 -0.02 -23.05 9.91
C PRO A 277 -0.49 -21.63 10.22
N LEU A 278 0.17 -20.65 9.62
CA LEU A 278 -0.25 -19.27 9.70
C LEU A 278 -1.44 -19.03 8.77
N VAL A 279 -2.49 -18.41 9.29
CA VAL A 279 -3.64 -17.95 8.51
C VAL A 279 -3.61 -16.44 8.49
N SER A 280 -3.43 -15.85 7.30
CA SER A 280 -3.48 -14.40 7.14
C SER A 280 -4.87 -13.88 7.56
N PRO A 281 -4.96 -12.88 8.46
CA PRO A 281 -6.25 -12.32 8.88
C PRO A 281 -6.95 -11.57 7.73
N HIS A 282 -6.16 -11.10 6.76
CA HIS A 282 -6.61 -10.40 5.58
C HIS A 282 -6.99 -11.38 4.47
N CYS A 283 -8.14 -12.03 4.58
CA CYS A 283 -8.79 -12.68 3.44
C CYS A 283 -9.61 -11.65 2.68
N ALA A 284 -8.94 -10.75 1.94
CA ALA A 284 -9.63 -9.79 1.10
C ALA A 284 -10.34 -10.56 -0.03
N THR A 285 -11.66 -10.50 -0.04
CA THR A 285 -12.47 -11.13 -1.08
C THR A 285 -12.16 -10.46 -2.41
N LYS A 286 -11.83 -11.26 -3.43
CA LYS A 286 -11.56 -10.73 -4.78
C LYS A 286 -12.75 -9.90 -5.26
N PRO A 287 -12.54 -8.63 -5.66
CA PRO A 287 -13.59 -7.80 -6.22
C PRO A 287 -14.22 -8.47 -7.44
N ARG A 288 -15.54 -8.33 -7.62
CA ARG A 288 -16.24 -8.85 -8.80
C ARG A 288 -16.53 -7.73 -9.80
N MET A 289 -16.39 -8.04 -11.08
CA MET A 289 -16.68 -7.15 -12.20
C MET A 289 -17.95 -7.60 -12.92
N HIS A 290 -19.11 -7.18 -12.41
CA HIS A 290 -20.41 -7.53 -13.00
C HIS A 290 -20.81 -6.64 -14.19
N SER A 291 -20.15 -5.50 -14.37
CA SER A 291 -20.41 -4.58 -15.48
C SER A 291 -19.63 -5.00 -16.72
N LEU A 292 -20.29 -4.92 -17.88
CA LEU A 292 -19.64 -4.98 -19.17
C LEU A 292 -18.66 -3.81 -19.31
N GLN A 293 -17.47 -4.08 -19.79
CA GLN A 293 -16.43 -3.10 -20.03
C GLN A 293 -16.26 -2.86 -21.52
N ARG A 294 -15.79 -1.67 -21.87
CA ARG A 294 -15.45 -1.34 -23.24
C ARG A 294 -13.93 -1.41 -23.43
N ALA A 295 -13.52 -1.94 -24.56
CA ALA A 295 -12.13 -1.95 -24.97
C ALA A 295 -12.00 -1.66 -26.48
N TRP A 296 -10.79 -1.37 -26.91
CA TRP A 296 -10.45 -1.05 -28.30
C TRP A 296 -9.47 -2.08 -28.82
N VAL A 297 -9.69 -2.58 -30.03
CA VAL A 297 -8.73 -3.47 -30.69
C VAL A 297 -7.49 -2.66 -31.07
N VAL A 298 -6.32 -3.15 -30.67
CA VAL A 298 -5.03 -2.54 -30.98
C VAL A 298 -4.20 -3.50 -31.81
N ASN A 299 -3.45 -2.95 -32.75
CA ASN A 299 -2.49 -3.73 -33.52
C ASN A 299 -1.15 -3.71 -32.79
N VAL A 300 -0.55 -4.88 -32.60
CA VAL A 300 0.70 -5.04 -31.84
C VAL A 300 1.67 -5.84 -32.69
N GLU A 301 2.90 -5.35 -32.80
CA GLU A 301 3.98 -6.04 -33.52
C GLU A 301 4.51 -7.29 -32.75
N GLU A 302 4.09 -7.48 -31.50
CA GLU A 302 4.47 -8.61 -30.66
C GLU A 302 3.76 -9.90 -31.10
N SER A 303 4.49 -11.02 -31.04
CA SER A 303 3.95 -12.33 -31.38
C SER A 303 2.87 -12.75 -30.37
N ARG A 304 1.68 -13.11 -30.87
CA ARG A 304 0.57 -13.61 -30.06
C ARG A 304 1.04 -14.73 -29.11
N PRO A 305 0.88 -14.58 -27.78
CA PRO A 305 1.39 -15.55 -26.82
C PRO A 305 0.62 -16.87 -26.84
N ASP A 306 -0.68 -16.84 -27.15
CA ASP A 306 -1.57 -18.00 -27.06
C ASP A 306 -2.62 -18.02 -28.18
N PRO A 307 -2.82 -19.15 -28.89
CA PRO A 307 -3.85 -19.29 -29.90
C PRO A 307 -5.29 -19.07 -29.43
N SER A 308 -5.60 -19.30 -28.16
CA SER A 308 -6.92 -19.10 -27.58
C SER A 308 -7.29 -17.62 -27.39
N ARG A 309 -6.29 -16.72 -27.44
CA ARG A 309 -6.41 -15.28 -27.18
C ARG A 309 -5.98 -14.46 -28.40
N PRO A 310 -6.80 -14.44 -29.48
CA PRO A 310 -6.38 -13.88 -30.77
C PRO A 310 -6.36 -12.36 -30.84
N VAL A 311 -7.05 -11.64 -29.94
CA VAL A 311 -7.28 -10.20 -30.10
C VAL A 311 -6.56 -9.41 -29.03
N ALA A 312 -5.61 -8.57 -29.43
CA ALA A 312 -5.03 -7.58 -28.53
C ALA A 312 -6.02 -6.42 -28.35
N VAL A 313 -6.35 -6.09 -27.10
CA VAL A 313 -7.23 -4.96 -26.79
C VAL A 313 -6.63 -4.06 -25.72
N GLN A 314 -7.11 -2.82 -25.69
CA GLN A 314 -6.85 -1.85 -24.65
C GLN A 314 -8.17 -1.42 -24.01
N PHE A 315 -8.30 -1.60 -22.69
CA PHE A 315 -9.46 -1.14 -21.93
C PHE A 315 -9.48 0.38 -21.80
N ASP A 316 -10.67 0.96 -21.68
CA ASP A 316 -10.86 2.41 -21.53
C ASP A 316 -10.36 2.97 -20.18
N TRP A 317 -10.39 2.16 -19.12
CA TRP A 317 -9.90 2.51 -17.79
C TRP A 317 -8.44 2.16 -17.54
N LEU A 318 -7.77 1.46 -18.47
CA LEU A 318 -6.39 1.01 -18.30
C LEU A 318 -5.41 2.17 -18.59
N TYR A 319 -5.41 3.15 -17.70
CA TYR A 319 -4.47 4.26 -17.68
C TYR A 319 -3.34 3.95 -16.69
N GLN A 320 -2.12 3.76 -17.18
CA GLN A 320 -0.96 3.38 -16.37
C GLN A 320 -0.07 4.56 -15.92
N GLY A 321 -0.48 5.81 -16.19
CA GLY A 321 0.28 7.02 -15.85
C GLY A 321 1.07 7.61 -17.02
N GLU A 322 1.63 8.80 -16.81
CA GLU A 322 2.47 9.49 -17.81
C GLU A 322 3.73 8.68 -18.12
N GLY A 323 3.99 8.44 -19.41
CA GLY A 323 5.17 7.69 -19.88
C GLY A 323 5.05 6.16 -19.83
N ALA A 324 3.91 5.63 -19.38
CA ALA A 324 3.64 4.20 -19.47
C ALA A 324 3.37 3.80 -20.94
N VAL A 325 4.03 2.74 -21.40
CA VAL A 325 3.74 2.13 -22.71
C VAL A 325 2.27 1.68 -22.69
N PRO A 326 1.44 2.00 -23.70
CA PRO A 326 0.06 1.53 -23.75
C PRO A 326 0.05 0.00 -23.61
N THR A 327 -0.43 -0.46 -22.46
CA THR A 327 -0.48 -1.89 -22.17
C THR A 327 -1.72 -2.46 -22.81
N HIS A 328 -1.51 -3.29 -23.81
CA HIS A 328 -2.55 -4.11 -24.40
C HIS A 328 -2.63 -5.44 -23.63
N CYS A 329 -3.73 -6.15 -23.78
CA CYS A 329 -3.84 -7.53 -23.32
C CYS A 329 -4.54 -8.38 -24.38
N TRP A 330 -4.08 -9.61 -24.54
CA TRP A 330 -4.61 -10.56 -25.52
C TRP A 330 -5.83 -11.27 -24.96
N LEU A 331 -7.02 -11.02 -25.49
CA LEU A 331 -8.27 -11.57 -24.96
C LEU A 331 -8.84 -12.71 -25.82
N PRO A 332 -9.55 -13.66 -25.20
CA PRO A 332 -10.34 -14.64 -25.92
C PRO A 332 -11.61 -14.00 -26.50
N LEU A 333 -12.09 -14.59 -27.59
CA LEU A 333 -13.34 -14.23 -28.25
C LEU A 333 -14.39 -15.29 -27.91
N ALA A 334 -15.61 -14.86 -27.52
CA ALA A 334 -16.70 -15.80 -27.31
C ALA A 334 -17.02 -16.56 -28.61
N THR A 335 -17.29 -17.86 -28.47
CA THR A 335 -17.48 -18.80 -29.60
C THR A 335 -18.61 -18.36 -30.54
N GLU A 336 -19.65 -17.73 -30.00
CA GLU A 336 -20.76 -17.15 -30.73
C GLU A 336 -20.36 -16.02 -31.69
N LEU A 337 -19.32 -15.24 -31.37
CA LEU A 337 -18.77 -14.25 -32.30
C LEU A 337 -17.82 -14.87 -33.32
N GLY A 338 -17.11 -15.94 -32.95
CA GLY A 338 -16.18 -16.64 -33.85
C GLY A 338 -16.87 -17.31 -35.04
N SER A 339 -18.15 -17.68 -34.92
CA SER A 339 -18.93 -18.33 -35.99
C SER A 339 -19.57 -17.33 -36.97
N ALA A 340 -19.75 -16.08 -36.54
CA ALA A 340 -20.35 -15.01 -37.35
C ALA A 340 -19.28 -14.25 -38.13
N THR A 341 -18.89 -14.75 -39.32
CA THR A 341 -18.12 -14.04 -40.37
C THR A 341 -17.35 -12.79 -39.90
N VAL A 342 -16.29 -13.00 -39.10
CA VAL A 342 -15.49 -11.88 -38.57
C VAL A 342 -14.58 -11.41 -39.69
N SER A 343 -14.98 -10.31 -40.35
CA SER A 343 -14.02 -9.44 -41.04
C SER A 343 -12.87 -9.16 -40.07
N PRO A 344 -11.59 -9.14 -40.51
CA PRO A 344 -10.47 -8.94 -39.60
C PRO A 344 -10.76 -7.71 -38.75
N LEU A 345 -10.79 -7.90 -37.43
CA LEU A 345 -11.07 -6.82 -36.50
C LEU A 345 -10.07 -5.71 -36.78
N SER A 346 -10.55 -4.64 -37.38
CA SER A 346 -9.70 -3.52 -37.74
C SER A 346 -9.22 -2.86 -36.46
N GLU A 347 -7.99 -2.38 -36.48
CA GLU A 347 -7.47 -1.51 -35.43
C GLU A 347 -8.47 -0.37 -35.14
N GLY A 348 -8.70 -0.08 -33.87
CA GLY A 348 -9.68 0.90 -33.42
C GLY A 348 -11.13 0.41 -33.39
N ALA A 349 -11.41 -0.88 -33.62
CA ALA A 349 -12.74 -1.43 -33.40
C ALA A 349 -13.12 -1.44 -31.91
N GLU A 350 -14.32 -0.95 -31.58
CA GLU A 350 -14.85 -0.98 -30.22
C GLU A 350 -15.45 -2.35 -29.89
N VAL A 351 -14.96 -2.96 -28.82
CA VAL A 351 -15.42 -4.27 -28.33
C VAL A 351 -16.05 -4.16 -26.95
N VAL A 352 -16.97 -5.08 -26.67
CA VAL A 352 -17.54 -5.32 -25.34
C VAL A 352 -16.83 -6.50 -24.71
N VAL A 353 -16.32 -6.30 -23.50
CA VAL A 353 -15.69 -7.33 -22.68
C VAL A 353 -16.58 -7.63 -21.47
N SER A 354 -16.89 -8.89 -21.30
CA SER A 354 -17.54 -9.45 -20.12
C SER A 354 -16.55 -10.25 -19.28
N PHE A 355 -16.93 -10.60 -18.05
CA PHE A 355 -16.08 -11.32 -17.11
C PHE A 355 -16.81 -12.58 -16.66
N ILE A 356 -16.20 -13.75 -16.84
CA ILE A 356 -16.83 -15.05 -16.53
C ILE A 356 -17.10 -15.11 -15.01
N GLU A 357 -18.36 -15.32 -14.64
CA GLU A 357 -18.84 -15.26 -13.23
C GLU A 357 -18.53 -13.94 -12.50
N GLY A 358 -18.20 -12.89 -13.26
CA GLY A 358 -17.72 -11.61 -12.73
C GLY A 358 -16.29 -11.65 -12.19
N ASP A 359 -15.48 -12.65 -12.54
CA ASP A 359 -14.06 -12.71 -12.17
C ASP A 359 -13.22 -11.73 -13.02
N PRO A 360 -12.58 -10.70 -12.43
CA PRO A 360 -11.69 -9.77 -13.16
C PRO A 360 -10.50 -10.42 -13.89
N ASP A 361 -10.12 -11.64 -13.54
CA ASP A 361 -9.02 -12.38 -14.19
C ASP A 361 -9.51 -13.28 -15.34
N GLN A 362 -10.83 -13.30 -15.62
CA GLN A 362 -11.41 -14.05 -16.74
C GLN A 362 -12.18 -13.14 -17.72
N PRO A 363 -11.49 -12.19 -18.39
CA PRO A 363 -12.08 -11.34 -19.42
C PRO A 363 -12.39 -12.12 -20.71
N LEU A 364 -13.54 -11.83 -21.33
CA LEU A 364 -14.02 -12.46 -22.56
C LEU A 364 -14.72 -11.43 -23.46
N ILE A 365 -14.30 -11.30 -24.72
CA ILE A 365 -14.98 -10.44 -25.70
C ILE A 365 -16.31 -11.08 -26.10
N THR A 366 -17.42 -10.38 -25.85
CA THR A 366 -18.80 -10.86 -26.09
C THR A 366 -19.61 -9.97 -27.05
N GLY A 367 -19.05 -8.87 -27.55
CA GLY A 367 -19.76 -7.98 -28.46
C GLY A 367 -18.87 -6.98 -29.19
N PHE A 368 -19.42 -6.34 -30.21
CA PHE A 368 -18.84 -5.21 -30.94
C PHE A 368 -19.81 -4.02 -30.84
N LEU A 369 -19.35 -2.84 -30.42
CA LEU A 369 -20.24 -1.69 -30.13
C LEU A 369 -20.56 -0.84 -31.36
N HIS A 370 -19.64 -0.71 -32.32
CA HIS A 370 -19.91 -0.16 -33.64
C HIS A 370 -18.71 -0.38 -34.57
N MET A 371 -18.98 -0.76 -35.82
CA MET A 371 -18.02 -0.56 -36.91
C MET A 371 -18.19 0.89 -37.37
N PRO A 372 -17.13 1.73 -37.39
CA PRO A 372 -17.24 3.02 -38.04
C PRO A 372 -17.52 2.76 -39.53
N LYS A 373 -18.73 3.11 -40.00
CA LYS A 373 -18.88 3.45 -41.42
C LYS A 373 -17.91 4.61 -41.65
N ALA A 374 -17.07 4.47 -42.67
CA ALA A 374 -16.07 5.47 -43.07
C ALA A 374 -16.61 6.88 -42.84
N VAL A 375 -15.98 7.60 -41.92
CA VAL A 375 -16.31 8.98 -41.61
C VAL A 375 -16.09 9.78 -42.90
N GLU A 376 -17.17 10.23 -43.53
CA GLU A 376 -17.08 11.43 -44.38
C GLU A 376 -16.51 12.53 -43.50
N GLU A 377 -15.39 13.10 -43.92
CA GLU A 377 -14.71 14.21 -43.25
C GLU A 377 -15.70 15.36 -43.01
N ALA A 378 -16.35 15.37 -41.85
CA ALA A 378 -17.11 16.49 -41.39
C ALA A 378 -16.10 17.57 -41.00
N GLN A 379 -15.98 18.58 -41.86
CA GLN A 379 -15.15 19.76 -41.64
C GLN A 379 -15.42 20.33 -40.25
N ALA A 380 -14.38 20.38 -39.42
CA ALA A 380 -14.45 20.98 -38.10
C ALA A 380 -15.03 22.41 -38.20
N PRO A 381 -16.00 22.79 -37.35
CA PRO A 381 -16.47 24.17 -37.33
C PRO A 381 -15.28 25.06 -36.95
N ARG A 382 -14.99 26.04 -37.82
CA ARG A 382 -13.96 27.05 -37.56
C ARG A 382 -14.37 27.83 -36.31
N ALA A 383 -13.63 27.63 -35.22
CA ALA A 383 -13.77 28.46 -34.04
C ALA A 383 -13.39 29.90 -34.42
N THR A 384 -14.34 30.83 -34.31
CA THR A 384 -14.08 32.27 -34.39
C THR A 384 -13.32 32.68 -33.13
N ASP A 385 -12.04 32.97 -33.28
CA ASP A 385 -11.08 33.31 -32.22
C ASP A 385 -11.16 34.80 -31.83
N ASP A 386 -12.38 35.33 -31.60
CA ASP A 386 -12.62 36.78 -31.46
C ASP A 386 -12.89 37.25 -30.01
N CYS A 387 -12.51 36.48 -28.98
CA CYS A 387 -12.59 36.95 -27.59
C CYS A 387 -11.21 36.94 -26.91
N PRO A 388 -10.68 38.09 -26.47
CA PRO A 388 -9.41 38.12 -25.74
C PRO A 388 -9.53 37.31 -24.43
N PRO A 389 -8.58 36.41 -24.15
CA PRO A 389 -8.71 35.36 -23.11
C PRO A 389 -8.80 35.90 -21.68
N ASP A 390 -8.29 37.11 -21.43
CA ASP A 390 -8.17 37.68 -20.09
C ASP A 390 -9.49 38.22 -19.52
N GLU A 391 -10.42 38.68 -20.37
CA GLU A 391 -11.69 39.26 -19.88
C GLU A 391 -12.64 38.19 -19.31
N GLY A 392 -12.68 37.01 -19.93
CA GLY A 392 -13.53 35.91 -19.48
C GLY A 392 -13.11 35.36 -18.11
N LEU A 393 -11.82 35.14 -17.93
CA LEU A 393 -11.25 34.63 -16.67
C LEU A 393 -11.42 35.64 -15.53
N LEU A 394 -11.14 36.92 -15.79
CA LEU A 394 -11.30 38.00 -14.80
C LEU A 394 -12.76 38.17 -14.37
N ARG A 395 -13.72 37.99 -15.29
CA ARG A 395 -15.15 38.05 -14.96
C ARG A 395 -15.56 36.89 -14.05
N MET A 396 -15.04 35.69 -14.28
CA MET A 396 -15.32 34.53 -13.45
C MET A 396 -14.67 34.63 -12.07
N LEU A 397 -13.41 35.07 -11.97
CA LEU A 397 -12.75 35.31 -10.67
C LEU A 397 -13.49 36.35 -9.82
N ARG A 398 -14.07 37.38 -10.45
CA ARG A 398 -14.87 38.41 -9.76
C ARG A 398 -16.29 37.94 -9.39
N SER A 399 -16.80 36.87 -9.99
CA SER A 399 -18.16 36.38 -9.73
C SER A 399 -18.30 35.65 -8.39
N GLY A 400 -17.18 35.20 -7.79
CA GLY A 400 -17.19 34.48 -6.51
C GLY A 400 -17.74 33.05 -6.61
N GLU A 401 -18.06 32.56 -7.81
CA GLU A 401 -18.45 31.17 -8.01
C GLU A 401 -17.23 30.24 -7.92
N PRO A 402 -17.33 29.08 -7.23
CA PRO A 402 -16.23 28.13 -7.14
C PRO A 402 -15.88 27.58 -8.52
N LEU A 403 -14.66 27.88 -8.98
CA LEU A 403 -14.13 27.35 -10.23
C LEU A 403 -13.76 25.88 -10.05
N MET A 404 -14.65 24.98 -10.47
CA MET A 404 -14.33 23.55 -10.57
C MET A 404 -13.47 23.29 -11.80
N LEU A 405 -12.24 22.84 -11.57
CA LEU A 405 -11.30 22.44 -12.62
C LEU A 405 -11.69 21.06 -13.14
N LEU A 406 -12.69 21.02 -14.03
CA LEU A 406 -13.07 19.81 -14.73
C LEU A 406 -12.12 19.60 -15.92
N CYS A 407 -11.33 18.54 -15.83
CA CYS A 407 -10.28 18.11 -16.75
C CYS A 407 -9.04 19.01 -16.82
N LEU A 408 -7.97 18.53 -16.18
CA LEU A 408 -6.67 18.31 -16.81
C LEU A 408 -5.89 17.27 -15.98
N LEU A 409 -5.75 16.05 -16.49
CA LEU A 409 -4.43 15.41 -16.50
C LEU A 409 -3.82 15.76 -17.87
N PRO A 410 -2.55 16.18 -17.96
CA PRO A 410 -1.85 16.15 -19.24
C PRO A 410 -1.77 14.69 -19.70
N GLY A 411 -2.05 14.39 -20.98
CA GLY A 411 -1.70 13.07 -21.54
C GLY A 411 -2.82 12.17 -22.09
N GLY A 412 -4.02 12.68 -22.39
CA GLY A 412 -4.94 11.99 -23.32
C GLY A 412 -5.86 10.95 -22.68
N GLY A 413 -7.00 11.43 -22.17
CA GLY A 413 -8.24 10.63 -22.13
C GLY A 413 -9.09 10.91 -23.38
N SER A 414 -10.17 10.15 -23.55
CA SER A 414 -11.11 10.33 -24.68
C SER A 414 -11.59 11.78 -24.77
N PHE A 415 -11.32 12.42 -25.91
CA PHE A 415 -11.79 13.77 -26.21
C PHE A 415 -13.32 13.76 -26.29
N THR A 416 -14.01 14.17 -25.23
CA THR A 416 -15.33 14.77 -25.42
C THR A 416 -15.08 16.22 -25.83
N PRO A 417 -15.46 16.66 -27.05
CA PRO A 417 -15.29 18.07 -27.42
C PRO A 417 -16.10 18.93 -26.44
N CYS A 418 -15.40 19.73 -25.64
CA CYS A 418 -16.02 20.74 -24.81
C CYS A 418 -16.74 21.73 -25.75
N ALA A 419 -18.07 21.72 -25.73
CA ALA A 419 -18.90 22.59 -26.56
C ALA A 419 -18.99 24.04 -26.02
N GLN A 420 -18.31 24.32 -24.91
CA GLN A 420 -18.30 25.65 -24.30
C GLN A 420 -17.37 26.59 -25.05
N VAL A 421 -17.79 27.86 -25.15
CA VAL A 421 -17.05 28.94 -25.81
C VAL A 421 -15.71 29.22 -25.08
N PHE A 422 -15.61 28.87 -23.79
CA PHE A 422 -14.38 28.98 -23.00
C PHE A 422 -14.18 27.73 -22.12
N CYS A 423 -13.02 27.06 -22.25
CA CYS A 423 -12.59 25.89 -21.44
C CYS A 423 -11.39 26.34 -20.61
N THR A 424 -11.48 26.28 -19.28
CA THR A 424 -10.36 26.55 -18.35
C THR A 424 -9.12 25.72 -18.68
N CYS A 425 -9.34 24.49 -19.14
CA CYS A 425 -8.42 23.56 -19.76
C CYS A 425 -7.58 24.14 -20.92
N ARG A 426 -8.20 24.89 -21.85
CA ARG A 426 -7.49 25.55 -22.98
C ARG A 426 -6.77 26.82 -22.54
N ALA A 427 -7.31 27.52 -21.55
CA ALA A 427 -6.68 28.71 -20.99
C ALA A 427 -5.38 28.37 -20.25
N ALA A 428 -5.39 27.34 -19.39
CA ALA A 428 -4.23 26.91 -18.61
C ALA A 428 -3.02 26.49 -19.48
N MET A 429 -3.27 25.78 -20.58
CA MET A 429 -2.22 25.37 -21.55
C MET A 429 -1.60 26.56 -22.31
N ARG A 430 -2.31 27.69 -22.46
CA ARG A 430 -1.76 28.91 -23.09
C ARG A 430 -0.86 29.70 -22.13
N PHE A 431 -1.20 29.77 -20.84
CA PHE A 431 -0.37 30.47 -19.84
C PHE A 431 0.93 29.72 -19.49
N GLY A 432 0.93 28.39 -19.55
CA GLY A 432 2.12 27.56 -19.31
C GLY A 432 3.25 27.69 -20.36
N ARG A 433 3.01 28.36 -21.50
CA ARG A 433 4.03 28.59 -22.53
C ARG A 433 4.89 29.85 -22.31
N SER A 434 4.68 30.59 -21.23
CA SER A 434 5.41 31.83 -20.94
C SER A 434 6.68 31.67 -20.10
N GLY A 435 7.05 30.44 -19.71
CA GLY A 435 8.22 30.15 -18.85
C GLY A 435 9.51 29.74 -19.58
N ALA A 436 9.61 29.94 -20.89
CA ALA A 436 10.84 29.67 -21.65
C ALA A 436 11.34 30.97 -22.30
N ALA A 437 11.96 31.83 -21.49
CA ALA A 437 12.91 32.86 -21.89
C ALA A 437 13.89 33.09 -20.74
#